data_AF-A0A165XLZ0-F1
#
_entry.id   AF-A0A165XLZ0-F1
#
_cell.length_a   1.000
_cell.length_b   1.000
_cell.length_c   1.000
_cell.angle_alpha   90.00
_cell.angle_beta   90.00
_cell.angle_gamma   90.00
#
_symmetry.space_group_name_H-M   'P 1'
#
loop_
_entity.id
_entity.type
_entity.pdbx_description
1 polymer ?
#
loop_
_entity_poly.entity_id
_entity_poly.type
_entity_poly.pdbx_seq_one_letter_code
_entity_poly.pdbx_strand_id
1 'polypeptide(L)'
;MFPDNIERLIVDGVVDTYNYYQAAWSNNLLDTDKILSYVFKECAASSPCPLHASTPNGVEKRFWAILDSLKTNPLPVVDDTNYGVLDWDMTWKALFFRLYSPFTGLPPFFAALADLEKGDGKALYRLAKSPDASFECKCDGKRVLPSPYNIETLLPIACSDGDDVSGEDIPALENFFEEMSKLSIFANAWMRLHTGCVGWRIRPAERYSGPFVGNTSFPLLFIGNTADPVTPLWAANKMSKGFKDAALLTQNSPGHCSLSSTSLCTAQHVRAYFRDGKLPSNGTVCESSDHVFLPDNTTSSVDMEKLSVEDRELYGAISGLSGSFEPPRLG
;
A
#
# COMPACT_ATOMS: atom_id res chain seq x y z
N MET A 1 -3.99 -18.98 -18.12
CA MET A 1 -5.09 -19.91 -18.45
C MET A 1 -5.75 -19.61 -19.80
N PHE A 2 -6.24 -18.38 -20.05
CA PHE A 2 -6.96 -18.05 -21.30
C PHE A 2 -6.31 -16.89 -22.07
N PRO A 3 -5.08 -17.06 -22.59
CA PRO A 3 -4.36 -15.99 -23.27
C PRO A 3 -5.10 -15.42 -24.49
N ASP A 4 -5.91 -16.24 -25.16
CA ASP A 4 -6.62 -15.88 -26.37
C ASP A 4 -7.90 -15.05 -26.11
N ASN A 5 -8.28 -14.89 -24.84
CA ASN A 5 -9.46 -14.14 -24.41
C ASN A 5 -9.11 -12.76 -23.82
N ILE A 6 -7.90 -12.28 -24.10
CA ILE A 6 -7.41 -11.00 -23.59
C ILE A 6 -7.47 -9.95 -24.69
N GLU A 7 -8.40 -9.01 -24.57
CA GLU A 7 -8.47 -7.84 -25.46
C GLU A 7 -7.78 -6.61 -24.85
N ARG A 8 -8.09 -6.24 -23.61
CA ARG A 8 -7.41 -5.17 -22.86
C ARG A 8 -7.32 -5.57 -21.40
N LEU A 9 -6.10 -5.60 -20.85
CA LEU A 9 -5.89 -5.92 -19.45
C LEU A 9 -4.72 -5.09 -18.90
N ILE A 10 -5.03 -4.34 -17.84
CA ILE A 10 -4.04 -3.64 -17.02
C ILE A 10 -3.80 -4.44 -15.74
N VAL A 11 -2.54 -4.62 -15.37
CA VAL A 11 -2.14 -5.11 -14.04
C VAL A 11 -1.48 -3.96 -13.29
N ASP A 12 -2.18 -3.40 -12.31
CA ASP A 12 -1.71 -2.30 -11.46
C ASP A 12 -1.50 -2.82 -10.03
N GLY A 13 -0.32 -2.55 -9.46
CA GLY A 13 0.11 -3.20 -8.22
C GLY A 13 0.53 -4.65 -8.45
N VAL A 14 1.72 -4.85 -9.03
CA VAL A 14 2.14 -6.15 -9.56
C VAL A 14 2.91 -6.95 -8.51
N VAL A 15 2.41 -8.14 -8.19
CA VAL A 15 3.08 -9.10 -7.30
C VAL A 15 4.11 -9.93 -8.08
N ASP A 16 5.25 -10.25 -7.47
CA ASP A 16 6.12 -11.32 -7.97
C ASP A 16 5.42 -12.67 -7.82
N THR A 17 4.79 -13.13 -8.90
CA THR A 17 3.95 -14.33 -8.87
C THR A 17 4.70 -15.56 -8.39
N TYR A 18 6.00 -15.68 -8.67
CA TYR A 18 6.78 -16.83 -8.20
C TYR A 18 6.96 -16.82 -6.68
N ASN A 19 7.19 -15.66 -6.07
CA ASN A 19 7.32 -15.53 -4.62
C ASN A 19 5.96 -15.71 -3.89
N TYR A 20 4.87 -15.22 -4.50
CA TYR A 20 3.52 -15.46 -4.01
C TYR A 20 3.15 -16.96 -4.02
N TYR A 21 3.38 -17.65 -5.14
CA TYR A 21 3.08 -19.09 -5.24
C TYR A 21 3.99 -19.95 -4.36
N GLN A 22 5.13 -19.44 -3.88
CA GLN A 22 5.93 -20.09 -2.83
C GLN A 22 5.38 -19.87 -1.41
N ALA A 23 4.24 -19.17 -1.26
CA ALA A 23 3.73 -18.70 0.03
C ALA A 23 4.74 -17.85 0.83
N ALA A 24 5.74 -17.26 0.17
CA ALA A 24 6.82 -16.54 0.84
C ALA A 24 6.45 -15.08 1.15
N TRP A 25 5.89 -14.34 0.18
CA TRP A 25 5.54 -12.91 0.34
C TRP A 25 6.69 -11.99 0.81
N SER A 26 7.93 -12.45 0.73
CA SER A 26 9.08 -11.82 1.37
C SER A 26 9.59 -10.61 0.62
N ASN A 27 9.44 -10.59 -0.70
CA ASN A 27 9.95 -9.52 -1.55
C ASN A 27 8.92 -8.42 -1.85
N ASN A 28 7.74 -8.48 -1.23
CA ASN A 28 6.70 -7.45 -1.29
C ASN A 28 7.13 -6.12 -0.67
N LEU A 29 8.07 -6.14 0.29
CA LEU A 29 8.40 -4.93 1.06
C LEU A 29 9.62 -4.14 0.55
N LEU A 30 10.20 -4.50 -0.60
CA LEU A 30 11.48 -3.91 -1.06
C LEU A 30 11.45 -2.39 -1.25
N ASP A 31 10.26 -1.81 -1.48
CA ASP A 31 10.11 -0.36 -1.66
C ASP A 31 9.40 0.34 -0.48
N THR A 32 8.96 -0.39 0.56
CA THR A 32 8.16 0.15 1.67
C THR A 32 8.87 1.28 2.41
N ASP A 33 10.16 1.07 2.74
CA ASP A 33 10.94 2.00 3.54
C ASP A 33 11.21 3.33 2.81
N LYS A 34 11.14 3.33 1.47
CA LYS A 34 11.31 4.54 0.65
C LYS A 34 10.23 5.57 0.93
N ILE A 35 9.04 5.15 1.35
CA ILE A 35 7.91 6.04 1.63
C ILE A 35 8.21 6.91 2.86
N LEU A 36 8.86 6.37 3.89
CA LEU A 36 9.29 7.14 5.06
C LEU A 36 10.29 8.23 4.66
N SER A 37 11.28 7.85 3.86
CA SER A 37 12.27 8.81 3.32
C SER A 37 11.63 9.91 2.48
N TYR A 38 10.57 9.59 1.73
CA TYR A 38 9.80 10.56 0.95
C TYR A 38 9.05 11.53 1.87
N VAL A 39 8.25 11.04 2.82
CA VAL A 39 7.43 11.91 3.69
C VAL A 39 8.28 12.78 4.62
N PHE A 40 9.44 12.30 5.08
CA PHE A 40 10.34 13.13 5.88
C PHE A 40 10.90 14.31 5.09
N LYS A 41 11.15 14.14 3.77
CA LYS A 41 11.56 15.23 2.89
C LYS A 41 10.45 16.24 2.69
N GLU A 42 9.23 15.79 2.43
CA GLU A 42 8.08 16.70 2.27
C GLU A 42 7.76 17.45 3.55
N CYS A 43 7.74 16.78 4.70
CA CYS A 43 7.50 17.40 5.99
C CYS A 43 8.57 18.45 6.35
N ALA A 44 9.84 18.21 5.99
CA ALA A 44 10.90 19.19 6.18
C ALA A 44 10.79 20.40 5.22
N ALA A 45 10.18 20.23 4.06
CA ALA A 45 9.96 21.29 3.08
C ALA A 45 8.65 22.08 3.29
N SER A 46 7.84 21.68 4.27
CA SER A 46 6.51 22.22 4.54
C SER A 46 6.43 22.68 6.01
N SER A 47 6.48 23.99 6.23
CA SER A 47 6.33 24.57 7.57
C SER A 47 4.99 24.24 8.26
N PRO A 48 3.88 23.97 7.54
CA PRO A 48 2.66 23.43 8.14
C PRO A 48 2.73 21.98 8.62
N CYS A 49 3.78 21.21 8.30
CA CYS A 49 3.87 19.82 8.74
C CYS A 49 3.91 19.73 10.29
N PRO A 50 3.07 18.90 10.95
CA PRO A 50 3.04 18.84 12.42
C PRO A 50 4.37 18.39 13.07
N LEU A 51 5.12 17.56 12.36
CA LEU A 51 6.45 17.10 12.79
C LEU A 51 7.60 17.88 12.15
N HIS A 52 7.33 19.06 11.58
CA HIS A 52 8.31 19.86 10.85
C HIS A 52 9.62 20.04 11.63
N ALA A 53 10.72 19.91 10.90
CA ALA A 53 12.07 20.27 11.30
C ALA A 53 12.82 20.74 10.04
N SER A 54 13.87 21.55 10.21
CA SER A 54 14.59 22.15 9.08
C SER A 54 15.30 21.16 8.15
N THR A 55 15.41 19.88 8.53
CA THR A 55 16.01 18.84 7.69
C THR A 55 15.19 17.56 7.76
N PRO A 56 15.19 16.72 6.71
CA PRO A 56 14.51 15.42 6.73
C PRO A 56 14.96 14.54 7.90
N ASN A 57 16.26 14.53 8.23
CA ASN A 57 16.82 13.81 9.37
C ASN A 57 16.30 14.32 10.72
N GLY A 58 15.96 15.60 10.82
CA GLY A 58 15.32 16.16 12.02
C GLY A 58 13.90 15.63 12.20
N VAL A 59 13.12 15.57 11.11
CA VAL A 59 11.77 14.99 11.10
C VAL A 59 11.85 13.50 11.46
N GLU A 60 12.76 12.76 10.83
CA GLU A 60 13.00 11.35 11.07
C GLU A 60 13.31 11.06 12.55
N LYS A 61 14.25 11.80 13.15
CA LYS A 61 14.60 11.63 14.58
C LYS A 61 13.40 11.88 15.50
N ARG A 62 12.61 12.92 15.23
CA ARG A 62 11.42 13.25 16.03
C ARG A 62 10.36 12.17 15.89
N PHE A 63 10.11 11.70 14.67
CA PHE A 63 9.21 10.60 14.36
C PHE A 63 9.58 9.32 15.13
N TRP A 64 10.85 8.90 15.06
CA TRP A 64 11.32 7.72 15.78
C TRP A 64 11.28 7.88 17.28
N ALA A 65 11.62 9.05 17.83
CA ALA A 65 11.54 9.31 19.26
C ALA A 65 10.11 9.14 19.80
N ILE A 66 9.10 9.61 19.05
CA ILE A 66 7.68 9.44 19.41
C ILE A 66 7.31 7.95 19.37
N LEU A 67 7.62 7.24 18.29
CA LEU A 67 7.30 5.81 18.18
C LEU A 67 8.00 4.98 19.26
N ASP A 68 9.30 5.18 19.48
CA ASP A 68 10.07 4.42 20.45
C ASP A 68 9.59 4.66 21.89
N SER A 69 9.03 5.83 22.19
CA SER A 69 8.45 6.11 23.51
C SER A 69 7.33 5.13 23.89
N LEU A 70 6.56 4.66 22.90
CA LEU A 70 5.45 3.71 23.10
C LEU A 70 5.90 2.28 23.39
N LYS A 71 7.17 1.93 23.16
CA LYS A 71 7.71 0.59 23.49
C LYS A 71 7.81 0.38 24.99
N THR A 72 8.11 1.43 25.75
CA THR A 72 8.28 1.38 27.20
C THR A 72 7.19 2.12 27.97
N ASN A 73 6.49 3.04 27.32
CA ASN A 73 5.40 3.82 27.91
C ASN A 73 4.12 3.74 27.05
N PRO A 74 3.46 2.57 26.98
CA PRO A 74 2.16 2.50 26.32
C PRO A 74 1.17 3.45 27.02
N LEU A 75 0.36 4.17 26.24
CA LEU A 75 -0.46 5.26 26.72
C LEU A 75 -1.92 4.80 26.90
N PRO A 76 -2.47 4.81 28.13
CA PRO A 76 -3.89 4.63 28.34
C PRO A 76 -4.66 5.80 27.71
N VAL A 77 -5.63 5.50 26.87
CA VAL A 77 -6.49 6.48 26.21
C VAL A 77 -7.91 6.29 26.71
N VAL A 78 -8.55 7.40 27.10
CA VAL A 78 -9.97 7.47 27.43
C VAL A 78 -10.57 8.67 26.70
N ASP A 79 -11.56 8.38 25.88
CA ASP A 79 -12.25 9.30 24.97
C ASP A 79 -13.74 8.94 24.92
N ASP A 80 -14.49 9.40 25.92
CA ASP A 80 -15.88 9.02 26.17
C ASP A 80 -16.05 7.49 26.27
N THR A 81 -16.75 6.87 25.32
CA THR A 81 -16.94 5.42 25.25
C THR A 81 -15.78 4.71 24.55
N ASN A 82 -14.84 5.44 23.94
CA ASN A 82 -13.64 4.88 23.32
C ASN A 82 -12.50 4.87 24.33
N TYR A 83 -12.07 3.69 24.75
CA TYR A 83 -10.95 3.55 25.68
C TYR A 83 -10.08 2.35 25.32
N GLY A 84 -8.80 2.41 25.68
CA GLY A 84 -7.86 1.33 25.47
C GLY A 84 -6.44 1.75 25.79
N VAL A 85 -5.48 0.95 25.34
CA VAL A 85 -4.05 1.24 25.48
C VAL A 85 -3.47 1.39 24.08
N LEU A 86 -2.85 2.55 23.83
CA LEU A 86 -2.09 2.81 22.62
C LEU A 86 -0.64 2.39 22.87
N ASP A 87 -0.16 1.40 22.13
CA ASP A 87 1.22 0.92 22.21
C ASP A 87 1.95 1.05 20.88
N TRP A 88 3.20 0.57 20.87
CA TRP A 88 4.05 0.59 19.69
C TRP A 88 3.48 -0.24 18.53
N ASP A 89 3.03 -1.47 18.79
CA ASP A 89 2.55 -2.38 17.74
C ASP A 89 1.28 -1.84 17.05
N MET A 90 0.33 -1.33 17.84
CA MET A 90 -0.87 -0.68 17.34
C MET A 90 -0.53 0.52 16.45
N THR A 91 0.39 1.36 16.90
CA THR A 91 0.84 2.53 16.13
C THR A 91 1.61 2.14 14.87
N TRP A 92 2.45 1.10 14.95
CA TRP A 92 3.26 0.60 13.86
C TRP A 92 2.42 0.00 12.74
N LYS A 93 1.42 -0.81 13.08
CA LYS A 93 0.44 -1.34 12.12
C LYS A 93 -0.37 -0.21 11.48
N ALA A 94 -0.81 0.76 12.28
CA ALA A 94 -1.52 1.92 11.77
C ALA A 94 -0.68 2.71 10.75
N LEU A 95 0.60 2.95 11.06
CA LEU A 95 1.56 3.55 10.12
C LEU A 95 1.64 2.77 8.82
N PHE A 96 1.87 1.45 8.90
CA PHE A 96 1.99 0.59 7.72
C PHE A 96 0.75 0.69 6.80
N PHE A 97 -0.46 0.70 7.36
CA PHE A 97 -1.68 0.89 6.60
C PHE A 97 -1.78 2.28 5.93
N ARG A 98 -1.23 3.33 6.54
CA ARG A 98 -1.20 4.67 5.90
C ARG A 98 -0.22 4.75 4.75
N LEU A 99 0.77 3.86 4.67
CA LEU A 99 1.70 3.80 3.54
C LEU A 99 1.01 3.38 2.23
N TYR A 100 -0.15 2.70 2.30
CA TYR A 100 -0.92 2.36 1.12
C TYR A 100 -1.54 3.59 0.42
N SER A 101 -2.03 4.56 1.19
CA SER A 101 -2.61 5.82 0.70
C SER A 101 -1.95 7.00 1.41
N PRO A 102 -0.68 7.30 1.10
CA PRO A 102 0.12 8.22 1.91
C PRO A 102 -0.43 9.65 1.89
N PHE A 103 -0.95 10.11 0.76
CA PHE A 103 -1.42 11.48 0.57
C PHE A 103 -2.67 11.83 1.40
N THR A 104 -3.55 10.85 1.65
CA THR A 104 -4.74 11.03 2.50
C THR A 104 -4.52 10.53 3.92
N GLY A 105 -3.70 9.49 4.08
CA GLY A 105 -3.50 8.79 5.34
C GLY A 105 -2.43 9.35 6.27
N LEU A 106 -1.30 9.85 5.73
CA LEU A 106 -0.17 10.32 6.55
C LEU A 106 -0.38 11.71 7.17
N PRO A 107 -1.06 12.69 6.53
CA PRO A 107 -1.25 14.00 7.16
C PRO A 107 -1.97 13.94 8.52
N PRO A 108 -3.13 13.26 8.67
CA PRO A 108 -3.77 13.13 9.99
C PRO A 108 -2.94 12.26 10.95
N PHE A 109 -2.17 11.30 10.44
CA PHE A 109 -1.30 10.46 11.27
C PHE A 109 -0.15 11.27 11.89
N PHE A 110 0.51 12.13 11.11
CA PHE A 110 1.56 13.03 11.61
C PHE A 110 1.02 14.05 12.60
N ALA A 111 -0.18 14.57 12.38
CA ALA A 111 -0.86 15.44 13.35
C ALA A 111 -1.09 14.70 14.68
N ALA A 112 -1.59 13.47 14.60
CA ALA A 112 -1.81 12.62 15.77
C ALA A 112 -0.50 12.24 16.51
N LEU A 113 0.61 12.06 15.80
CA LEU A 113 1.93 11.88 16.42
C LEU A 113 2.41 13.14 17.14
N ALA A 114 2.15 14.32 16.58
CA ALA A 114 2.49 15.59 17.22
C ALA A 114 1.66 15.85 18.49
N ASP A 115 0.43 15.36 18.54
CA ASP A 115 -0.40 15.37 19.75
C ASP A 115 0.07 14.34 20.78
N LEU A 116 0.46 13.14 20.31
CA LEU A 116 1.05 12.11 21.16
C LEU A 116 2.34 12.60 21.84
N GLU A 117 3.18 13.35 21.14
CA GLU A 117 4.40 13.96 21.71
C GLU A 117 4.09 14.89 22.90
N LYS A 118 2.88 15.46 22.96
CA LYS A 118 2.38 16.30 24.07
C LYS A 118 1.62 15.49 25.13
N GLY A 119 1.54 14.17 24.98
CA GLY A 119 0.82 13.27 25.88
C GLY A 119 -0.66 13.04 25.52
N ASP A 120 -1.13 13.47 24.36
CA ASP A 120 -2.51 13.21 23.90
C ASP A 120 -2.55 12.15 22.79
N GLY A 121 -2.86 10.90 23.17
CA GLY A 121 -2.98 9.78 22.25
C GLY A 121 -4.36 9.60 21.61
N LYS A 122 -5.35 10.46 21.88
CA LYS A 122 -6.74 10.21 21.45
C LYS A 122 -6.89 10.11 19.94
N ALA A 123 -6.32 11.06 19.21
CA ALA A 123 -6.38 11.08 17.75
C ALA A 123 -5.72 9.82 17.15
N LEU A 124 -4.54 9.47 17.65
CA LEU A 124 -3.78 8.31 17.16
C LEU A 124 -4.49 7.00 17.48
N TYR A 125 -5.05 6.88 18.68
CA TYR A 125 -5.85 5.73 19.07
C TYR A 125 -7.07 5.56 18.16
N ARG A 126 -7.81 6.63 17.84
CA ARG A 126 -8.93 6.55 16.88
C ARG A 126 -8.49 6.12 15.48
N LEU A 127 -7.31 6.58 15.03
CA LEU A 127 -6.76 6.22 13.71
C LEU A 127 -6.23 4.78 13.65
N ALA A 128 -5.78 4.23 14.78
CA ALA A 128 -5.16 2.91 14.89
C ALA A 128 -6.12 1.82 15.38
N LYS A 129 -7.19 2.18 16.10
CA LYS A 129 -8.17 1.24 16.62
C LYS A 129 -8.86 0.54 15.46
N SER A 130 -8.76 -0.79 15.45
CA SER A 130 -9.61 -1.62 14.58
C SER A 130 -11.07 -1.46 15.01
N PRO A 131 -12.02 -1.36 14.08
CA PRO A 131 -13.44 -1.33 14.42
C PRO A 131 -13.77 -2.50 15.34
N ASP A 132 -14.66 -2.27 16.33
CA ASP A 132 -15.07 -3.34 17.23
C ASP A 132 -15.69 -4.47 16.39
N ALA A 133 -15.00 -5.62 16.35
CA ALA A 133 -15.51 -6.83 15.70
C ALA A 133 -16.52 -7.48 16.63
N SER A 134 -17.77 -6.99 16.63
CA SER A 134 -18.84 -7.66 17.34
C SER A 134 -19.43 -8.76 16.45
N PHE A 135 -19.41 -10.00 16.93
CA PHE A 135 -20.27 -11.07 16.40
C PHE A 135 -21.76 -10.85 16.73
N GLU A 136 -22.09 -9.75 17.43
CA GLU A 136 -23.47 -9.33 17.66
C GLU A 136 -24.11 -8.85 16.36
N CYS A 137 -25.08 -9.62 15.88
CA CYS A 137 -25.99 -9.16 14.85
C CYS A 137 -26.88 -8.07 15.48
N LYS A 138 -26.52 -6.79 15.29
CA LYS A 138 -27.40 -5.68 15.66
C LYS A 138 -28.62 -5.73 14.74
N CYS A 139 -29.75 -6.22 15.25
CA CYS A 139 -31.04 -6.24 14.55
C CYS A 139 -31.69 -4.85 14.48
N ASP A 140 -30.91 -3.78 14.31
CA ASP A 140 -31.37 -2.39 14.19
C ASP A 140 -31.75 -2.01 12.74
N GLY A 141 -31.80 -3.01 11.85
CA GLY A 141 -32.09 -2.84 10.43
C GLY A 141 -30.89 -2.35 9.60
N LYS A 142 -29.76 -1.98 10.22
CA LYS A 142 -28.52 -1.67 9.51
C LYS A 142 -27.70 -2.94 9.38
N ARG A 143 -27.84 -3.62 8.23
CA ARG A 143 -27.00 -4.77 7.89
C ARG A 143 -25.54 -4.32 7.84
N VAL A 144 -24.79 -4.60 8.90
CA VAL A 144 -23.32 -4.53 8.87
C VAL A 144 -22.88 -5.74 8.05
N LEU A 145 -22.56 -5.51 6.77
CA LEU A 145 -21.91 -6.55 5.97
C LEU A 145 -20.52 -6.81 6.57
N PRO A 146 -20.09 -8.07 6.70
CA PRO A 146 -18.72 -8.36 7.08
C PRO A 146 -17.79 -7.63 6.10
N SER A 147 -16.70 -7.04 6.60
CA SER A 147 -15.68 -6.45 5.73
C SER A 147 -15.25 -7.52 4.73
N PRO A 148 -15.44 -7.32 3.40
CA PRO A 148 -15.03 -8.31 2.40
C PRO A 148 -13.51 -8.45 2.31
N TYR A 149 -12.78 -7.55 2.96
CA TYR A 149 -11.32 -7.52 3.01
C TYR A 149 -10.89 -7.71 4.46
N ASN A 150 -10.79 -8.97 4.86
CA ASN A 150 -10.28 -9.35 6.17
C ASN A 150 -9.40 -10.60 6.05
N ILE A 151 -8.62 -10.85 7.11
CA ILE A 151 -7.67 -11.95 7.17
C ILE A 151 -8.35 -13.33 6.98
N GLU A 152 -9.63 -13.44 7.34
CA GLU A 152 -10.47 -14.64 7.19
C GLU A 152 -10.74 -15.01 5.73
N THR A 153 -10.67 -14.06 4.80
CA THR A 153 -10.78 -14.36 3.35
C THR A 153 -9.40 -14.44 2.70
N LEU A 154 -8.47 -13.60 3.15
CA LEU A 154 -7.14 -13.48 2.57
C LEU A 154 -6.31 -14.76 2.77
N LEU A 155 -6.19 -15.26 4.02
CA LEU A 155 -5.34 -16.41 4.31
C LEU A 155 -5.81 -17.68 3.62
N PRO A 156 -7.12 -18.05 3.63
CA PRO A 156 -7.55 -19.25 2.92
C PRO A 156 -7.19 -19.24 1.43
N ILE A 157 -7.33 -18.09 0.76
CA ILE A 157 -6.96 -17.94 -0.66
C ILE A 157 -5.45 -18.02 -0.83
N ALA A 158 -4.70 -17.18 -0.12
CA ALA A 158 -3.25 -17.09 -0.23
C ALA A 158 -2.56 -18.43 0.08
N CYS A 159 -2.98 -19.12 1.14
CA CYS A 159 -2.41 -20.41 1.52
C CYS A 159 -2.82 -21.54 0.57
N SER A 160 -4.00 -21.47 -0.05
CA SER A 160 -4.44 -22.46 -1.06
C SER A 160 -3.74 -22.26 -2.40
N ASP A 161 -3.46 -21.01 -2.77
CA ASP A 161 -2.70 -20.65 -3.98
C ASP A 161 -1.19 -20.90 -3.83
N GLY A 162 -0.65 -20.77 -2.62
CA GLY A 162 0.77 -20.95 -2.32
C GLY A 162 1.19 -22.41 -2.16
N ASP A 163 2.50 -22.66 -2.14
CA ASP A 163 3.07 -23.98 -1.83
C ASP A 163 2.74 -24.39 -0.40
N ASP A 164 2.83 -25.69 -0.12
CA ASP A 164 2.56 -26.20 1.22
C ASP A 164 3.76 -25.91 2.13
N VAL A 165 3.58 -24.93 3.02
CA VAL A 165 4.53 -24.54 4.08
C VAL A 165 4.09 -25.08 5.45
N SER A 166 3.15 -26.02 5.48
CA SER A 166 2.62 -26.54 6.73
C SER A 166 3.68 -27.36 7.48
N GLY A 167 3.78 -27.14 8.79
CA GLY A 167 4.72 -27.85 9.64
C GLY A 167 6.14 -27.28 9.70
N GLU A 168 6.39 -26.10 9.13
CA GLU A 168 7.58 -25.31 9.45
C GLU A 168 7.68 -25.06 10.97
N ASP A 169 8.89 -25.18 11.51
CA ASP A 169 9.15 -25.02 12.93
C ASP A 169 9.60 -23.59 13.30
N ILE A 170 9.69 -23.31 14.60
CA ILE A 170 10.07 -21.98 15.09
C ILE A 170 11.42 -21.52 14.53
N PRO A 171 12.50 -22.33 14.52
CA PRO A 171 13.77 -21.92 13.93
C PRO A 171 13.68 -21.53 12.45
N ALA A 172 12.88 -22.25 11.64
CA ALA A 172 12.67 -21.88 10.24
C ALA A 172 11.99 -20.51 10.12
N LEU A 173 10.98 -20.25 10.95
CA LEU A 173 10.25 -18.97 10.96
C LEU A 173 11.11 -17.82 11.49
N GLU A 174 11.96 -18.05 12.48
CA GLU A 174 12.94 -17.08 12.97
C GLU A 174 13.90 -16.68 11.85
N ASN A 175 14.49 -17.67 11.15
CA ASN A 175 15.37 -17.40 10.02
C ASN A 175 14.64 -16.66 8.88
N PHE A 176 13.40 -17.05 8.58
CA PHE A 176 12.57 -16.34 7.59
C PHE A 176 12.34 -14.87 7.97
N PHE A 177 12.03 -14.59 9.24
CA PHE A 177 11.88 -13.24 9.74
C PHE A 177 13.19 -12.44 9.65
N GLU A 178 14.32 -13.04 10.03
CA GLU A 178 15.63 -12.42 9.93
C GLU A 178 15.95 -12.03 8.49
N GLU A 179 15.70 -12.89 7.50
CA GLU A 179 15.89 -12.55 6.09
C GLU A 179 14.93 -11.45 5.63
N MET A 180 13.65 -11.49 6.01
CA MET A 180 12.68 -10.45 5.65
C MET A 180 13.03 -9.10 6.29
N SER A 181 13.52 -9.08 7.53
CA SER A 181 13.91 -7.86 8.25
C SER A 181 15.14 -7.16 7.66
N LYS A 182 15.99 -7.88 6.91
CA LYS A 182 17.07 -7.28 6.11
C LYS A 182 16.53 -6.51 4.90
N LEU A 183 15.32 -6.82 4.44
CA LEU A 183 14.69 -6.21 3.27
C LEU A 183 13.89 -4.95 3.64
N SER A 184 13.19 -4.97 4.77
CA SER A 184 12.39 -3.83 5.24
C SER A 184 12.19 -3.86 6.75
N ILE A 185 12.15 -2.68 7.35
CA ILE A 185 11.78 -2.51 8.76
C ILE A 185 10.34 -2.93 9.07
N PHE A 186 9.48 -3.10 8.06
CA PHE A 186 8.08 -3.53 8.20
C PHE A 186 7.88 -5.05 8.14
N ALA A 187 8.96 -5.84 8.17
CA ALA A 187 8.87 -7.31 8.16
C ALA A 187 7.91 -7.85 9.24
N ASN A 188 7.90 -7.26 10.44
CA ASN A 188 7.03 -7.67 11.54
C ASN A 188 5.54 -7.42 11.25
N ALA A 189 5.22 -6.38 10.48
CA ALA A 189 3.85 -6.12 10.06
C ALA A 189 3.41 -7.13 8.99
N TRP A 190 4.32 -7.64 8.16
CA TRP A 190 3.98 -8.44 6.98
C TRP A 190 4.09 -9.95 7.17
N MET A 191 4.95 -10.41 8.09
CA MET A 191 5.24 -11.83 8.34
C MET A 191 4.00 -12.69 8.58
N ARG A 192 2.90 -12.09 9.05
CA ARG A 192 1.61 -12.77 9.26
C ARG A 192 1.08 -13.49 8.01
N LEU A 193 1.42 -13.03 6.81
CA LEU A 193 0.96 -13.63 5.56
C LEU A 193 1.57 -15.02 5.31
N HIS A 194 2.85 -15.18 5.65
CA HIS A 194 3.54 -16.48 5.55
C HIS A 194 3.21 -17.37 6.75
N THR A 195 3.38 -16.84 7.98
CA THR A 195 3.13 -17.61 9.22
C THR A 195 1.69 -18.08 9.37
N GLY A 196 0.71 -17.34 8.82
CA GLY A 196 -0.69 -17.76 8.77
C GLY A 196 -0.91 -19.05 7.97
N CYS A 197 -0.02 -19.39 7.04
CA CYS A 197 -0.11 -20.59 6.21
C CYS A 197 0.55 -21.83 6.84
N VAL A 198 1.41 -21.68 7.84
CA VAL A 198 2.12 -22.80 8.51
C VAL A 198 1.14 -23.77 9.18
N GLY A 199 0.00 -23.26 9.65
CA GLY A 199 -1.09 -24.08 10.21
C GLY A 199 -2.08 -24.60 9.18
N TRP A 200 -1.97 -24.19 7.91
CA TRP A 200 -3.00 -24.39 6.90
C TRP A 200 -2.86 -25.73 6.19
N ARG A 201 -3.72 -26.70 6.53
CA ARG A 201 -3.66 -28.07 5.99
C ARG A 201 -4.65 -28.35 4.86
N ILE A 202 -5.53 -27.40 4.56
CA ILE A 202 -6.54 -27.56 3.50
C ILE A 202 -5.88 -27.20 2.17
N ARG A 203 -5.91 -28.11 1.21
CA ARG A 203 -5.33 -27.93 -0.12
C ARG A 203 -6.41 -28.05 -1.20
N PRO A 204 -6.38 -27.20 -2.25
CA PRO A 204 -7.35 -27.27 -3.32
C PRO A 204 -7.11 -28.50 -4.21
N ALA A 205 -8.17 -29.01 -4.82
CA ALA A 205 -8.08 -30.11 -5.79
C ALA A 205 -7.39 -29.66 -7.10
N GLU A 206 -7.60 -28.40 -7.47
CA GLU A 206 -7.01 -27.78 -8.66
C GLU A 206 -6.31 -26.49 -8.26
N ARG A 207 -5.08 -26.29 -8.76
CA ARG A 207 -4.26 -25.10 -8.53
C ARG A 207 -3.50 -24.79 -9.80
N TYR A 208 -3.54 -23.53 -10.23
CA TYR A 208 -2.75 -23.09 -11.39
C TYR A 208 -1.29 -22.86 -10.98
N SER A 209 -0.38 -23.77 -11.33
CA SER A 209 1.04 -23.66 -10.98
C SER A 209 1.88 -22.99 -12.08
N GLY A 210 1.25 -22.18 -12.93
CA GLY A 210 1.88 -21.56 -14.09
C GLY A 210 1.74 -22.36 -15.40
N PRO A 211 2.41 -21.92 -16.48
CA PRO A 211 3.37 -20.82 -16.52
C PRO A 211 2.72 -19.44 -16.24
N PHE A 212 3.44 -18.56 -15.55
CA PHE A 212 3.02 -17.15 -15.30
C PHE A 212 3.54 -16.20 -16.37
N VAL A 213 3.79 -16.75 -17.56
CA VAL A 213 4.32 -16.08 -18.74
C VAL A 213 3.49 -16.54 -19.93
N GLY A 214 3.42 -15.74 -20.99
CA GLY A 214 2.66 -16.15 -22.15
C GLY A 214 2.54 -15.10 -23.24
N ASN A 215 2.12 -15.55 -24.41
CA ASN A 215 1.66 -14.69 -25.47
C ASN A 215 0.14 -14.51 -25.32
N THR A 216 -0.34 -13.27 -25.26
CA THR A 216 -1.77 -12.94 -25.13
C THR A 216 -2.28 -12.38 -26.46
N SER A 217 -3.59 -12.44 -26.72
CA SER A 217 -4.17 -11.90 -27.96
C SER A 217 -3.95 -10.40 -28.13
N PHE A 218 -3.78 -9.68 -27.02
CA PHE A 218 -3.42 -8.27 -27.03
C PHE A 218 -2.40 -7.99 -25.91
N PRO A 219 -1.37 -7.15 -26.16
CA PRO A 219 -0.34 -6.95 -25.16
C PRO A 219 -0.88 -6.31 -23.87
N LEU A 220 -0.34 -6.75 -22.74
CA LEU A 220 -0.71 -6.28 -21.42
C LEU A 220 -0.06 -4.93 -21.10
N LEU A 221 -0.73 -4.12 -20.28
CA LEU A 221 -0.13 -2.95 -19.65
C LEU A 221 0.08 -3.22 -18.16
N PHE A 222 1.32 -3.17 -17.70
CA PHE A 222 1.67 -3.22 -16.29
C PHE A 222 1.86 -1.81 -15.75
N ILE A 223 1.43 -1.54 -14.52
CA ILE A 223 1.65 -0.28 -13.83
C ILE A 223 2.33 -0.57 -12.49
N GLY A 224 3.36 0.20 -12.17
CA GLY A 224 4.06 0.12 -10.89
C GLY A 224 4.49 1.48 -10.38
N ASN A 225 4.41 1.67 -9.07
CA ASN A 225 4.81 2.90 -8.39
C ASN A 225 6.27 2.82 -7.91
N THR A 226 7.00 3.94 -7.93
CA THR A 226 8.42 4.00 -7.49
C THR A 226 8.64 3.70 -6.00
N ALA A 227 7.60 3.87 -5.18
CA ALA A 227 7.60 3.53 -3.76
C ALA A 227 6.26 2.89 -3.32
N ASP A 228 5.92 1.74 -3.90
CA ASP A 228 4.78 0.93 -3.48
C ASP A 228 5.10 0.14 -2.19
N PRO A 229 4.26 0.19 -1.14
CA PRO A 229 4.57 -0.48 0.12
C PRO A 229 4.51 -2.00 0.06
N VAL A 230 3.87 -2.60 -0.95
CA VAL A 230 3.59 -4.05 -0.98
C VAL A 230 3.71 -4.70 -2.36
N THR A 231 3.72 -3.93 -3.43
CA THR A 231 3.95 -4.38 -4.82
C THR A 231 5.01 -3.53 -5.52
N PRO A 232 6.27 -3.66 -5.10
CA PRO A 232 7.37 -2.77 -5.47
C PRO A 232 7.65 -2.80 -6.98
N LEU A 233 8.17 -1.70 -7.53
CA LEU A 233 8.32 -1.49 -8.99
C LEU A 233 9.12 -2.59 -9.68
N TRP A 234 10.09 -3.16 -8.97
CA TRP A 234 10.92 -4.24 -9.52
C TRP A 234 10.07 -5.46 -9.90
N ALA A 235 8.99 -5.77 -9.17
CA ALA A 235 8.09 -6.88 -9.46
C ALA A 235 7.28 -6.61 -10.74
N ALA A 236 6.78 -5.38 -10.93
CA ALA A 236 6.14 -4.96 -12.17
C ALA A 236 7.07 -5.11 -13.38
N ASN A 237 8.33 -4.71 -13.24
CA ASN A 237 9.36 -4.88 -14.28
C ASN A 237 9.76 -6.34 -14.53
N LYS A 238 9.77 -7.19 -13.50
CA LYS A 238 10.04 -8.63 -13.64
C LYS A 238 8.89 -9.30 -14.40
N MET A 239 7.65 -9.07 -13.98
CA MET A 239 6.49 -9.77 -14.51
C MET A 239 6.11 -9.30 -15.91
N SER A 240 6.29 -8.01 -16.24
CA SER A 240 6.01 -7.49 -17.58
C SER A 240 6.83 -8.18 -18.67
N LYS A 241 8.09 -8.53 -18.38
CA LYS A 241 8.97 -9.27 -19.30
C LYS A 241 8.50 -10.69 -19.62
N GLY A 242 7.60 -11.24 -18.81
CA GLY A 242 6.99 -12.54 -19.03
C GLY A 242 5.95 -12.58 -20.16
N PHE A 243 5.50 -11.41 -20.63
CA PHE A 243 4.44 -11.31 -21.62
C PHE A 243 4.94 -10.64 -22.89
N LYS A 244 4.65 -11.27 -24.04
CA LYS A 244 5.09 -10.75 -25.33
C LYS A 244 4.49 -9.36 -25.58
N ASP A 245 5.34 -8.42 -25.99
CA ASP A 245 4.99 -7.05 -26.35
C ASP A 245 4.33 -6.22 -25.23
N ALA A 246 4.30 -6.73 -23.99
CA ALA A 246 3.75 -6.01 -22.86
C ALA A 246 4.56 -4.75 -22.53
N ALA A 247 3.90 -3.72 -22.03
CA ALA A 247 4.54 -2.47 -21.60
C ALA A 247 4.46 -2.30 -20.09
N LEU A 248 5.44 -1.58 -19.54
CA LEU A 248 5.43 -1.10 -18.15
C LEU A 248 5.30 0.42 -18.15
N LEU A 249 4.30 0.92 -17.45
CA LEU A 249 4.17 2.32 -17.06
C LEU A 249 4.65 2.49 -15.63
N THR A 250 5.60 3.40 -15.41
CA THR A 250 6.04 3.74 -14.05
C THR A 250 5.32 5.00 -13.59
N GLN A 251 4.72 4.97 -12.41
CA GLN A 251 4.26 6.17 -11.74
C GLN A 251 5.26 6.57 -10.65
N ASN A 252 5.75 7.80 -10.70
CA ASN A 252 6.66 8.34 -9.71
C ASN A 252 5.89 8.85 -8.49
N SER A 253 5.48 7.92 -7.63
CA SER A 253 4.76 8.22 -6.40
C SER A 253 4.99 7.14 -5.34
N PRO A 254 4.87 7.49 -4.05
CA PRO A 254 4.60 6.50 -3.02
C PRO A 254 3.13 6.03 -3.05
N GLY A 255 2.87 4.90 -2.41
CA GLY A 255 1.54 4.35 -2.21
C GLY A 255 1.24 3.14 -3.10
N HIS A 256 0.19 2.41 -2.74
CA HIS A 256 -0.15 1.13 -3.34
C HIS A 256 -1.05 1.28 -4.57
N CYS A 257 -0.60 0.76 -5.71
CA CYS A 257 -1.21 0.93 -7.03
C CYS A 257 -1.23 2.40 -7.50
N SER A 258 -1.46 2.62 -8.79
CA SER A 258 -1.43 3.97 -9.37
C SER A 258 -2.51 4.91 -8.81
N LEU A 259 -3.62 4.37 -8.32
CA LEU A 259 -4.71 5.15 -7.71
C LEU A 259 -4.37 5.72 -6.32
N SER A 260 -3.25 5.34 -5.70
CA SER A 260 -2.83 5.95 -4.43
C SER A 260 -2.48 7.44 -4.58
N SER A 261 -2.28 7.91 -5.82
CA SER A 261 -1.86 9.26 -6.17
C SER A 261 -2.56 9.72 -7.44
N THR A 262 -2.76 11.02 -7.56
CA THR A 262 -3.27 11.67 -8.76
C THR A 262 -2.14 11.82 -9.79
N SER A 263 -2.30 11.26 -10.99
CA SER A 263 -1.43 11.56 -12.14
C SER A 263 -2.23 11.64 -13.44
N LEU A 264 -2.28 12.84 -14.03
CA LEU A 264 -2.91 13.06 -15.34
C LEU A 264 -2.23 12.22 -16.44
N CYS A 265 -0.90 12.13 -16.39
CA CYS A 265 -0.10 11.34 -17.33
C CYS A 265 -0.51 9.86 -17.27
N THR A 266 -0.61 9.28 -16.08
CA THR A 266 -1.06 7.89 -15.92
C THR A 266 -2.46 7.70 -16.46
N ALA A 267 -3.39 8.60 -16.09
CA ALA A 267 -4.77 8.54 -16.56
C ALA A 267 -4.90 8.62 -18.09
N GLN A 268 -4.07 9.45 -18.75
CA GLN A 268 -4.03 9.56 -20.20
C GLN A 268 -3.57 8.24 -20.86
N HIS A 269 -2.56 7.57 -20.30
CA HIS A 269 -2.11 6.27 -20.79
C HIS A 269 -3.14 5.16 -20.57
N VAL A 270 -3.77 5.10 -19.39
CA VAL A 270 -4.87 4.17 -19.11
C VAL A 270 -6.01 4.36 -20.11
N ARG A 271 -6.43 5.61 -20.35
CA ARG A 271 -7.46 5.96 -21.34
C ARG A 271 -7.06 5.54 -22.75
N ALA A 272 -5.83 5.86 -23.18
CA ALA A 272 -5.34 5.51 -24.51
C ALA A 272 -5.21 3.99 -24.72
N TYR A 273 -4.87 3.24 -23.69
CA TYR A 273 -4.79 1.78 -23.74
C TYR A 273 -6.19 1.16 -23.92
N PHE A 274 -7.14 1.49 -23.04
CA PHE A 274 -8.49 0.92 -23.13
C PHE A 274 -9.25 1.39 -24.37
N ARG A 275 -9.11 2.66 -24.78
CA ARG A 275 -9.84 3.20 -25.94
C ARG A 275 -9.20 2.81 -27.26
N ASP A 276 -7.88 2.97 -27.38
CA ASP A 276 -7.18 2.91 -28.67
C ASP A 276 -6.21 1.71 -28.76
N GLY A 277 -6.00 0.96 -27.67
CA GLY A 277 -4.98 -0.09 -27.61
C GLY A 277 -3.53 0.43 -27.61
N LYS A 278 -3.34 1.72 -27.30
CA LYS A 278 -2.01 2.34 -27.33
C LYS A 278 -1.28 2.10 -26.01
N LEU A 279 -0.11 1.48 -26.10
CA LEU A 279 0.81 1.30 -24.98
C LEU A 279 1.74 2.52 -24.83
N PRO A 280 2.24 2.80 -23.62
CA PRO A 280 3.30 3.78 -23.42
C PRO A 280 4.61 3.33 -24.10
N SER A 281 5.48 4.29 -24.39
CA SER A 281 6.84 4.00 -24.81
C SER A 281 7.62 3.30 -23.68
N ASN A 282 8.63 2.51 -24.04
CA ASN A 282 9.47 1.87 -23.03
C ASN A 282 10.18 2.93 -22.16
N GLY A 283 10.12 2.77 -20.84
CA GLY A 283 10.69 3.71 -19.88
C GLY A 283 9.86 4.96 -19.62
N THR A 284 8.59 5.00 -20.04
CA THR A 284 7.69 6.11 -19.66
C THR A 284 7.52 6.16 -18.14
N VAL A 285 7.74 7.35 -17.58
CA VAL A 285 7.52 7.68 -16.18
C VAL A 285 6.49 8.82 -16.12
N CYS A 286 5.45 8.65 -15.31
CA CYS A 286 4.43 9.65 -15.05
C CYS A 286 4.60 10.21 -13.64
N GLU A 287 4.64 11.54 -13.51
CA GLU A 287 4.78 12.21 -12.22
C GLU A 287 3.44 12.29 -11.47
N SER A 288 3.52 12.20 -10.14
CA SER A 288 2.41 12.53 -9.24
C SER A 288 2.20 14.04 -9.15
N SER A 289 0.94 14.43 -9.03
CA SER A 289 0.52 15.79 -8.66
C SER A 289 0.24 15.95 -7.17
N ASP A 290 0.17 14.88 -6.39
CA ASP A 290 -0.12 14.98 -4.96
C ASP A 290 1.15 15.19 -4.12
N HIS A 291 0.95 15.83 -2.97
CA HIS A 291 1.94 16.02 -1.91
C HIS A 291 1.32 15.61 -0.57
N VAL A 292 2.04 14.84 0.25
CA VAL A 292 1.62 14.54 1.62
C VAL A 292 1.64 15.83 2.43
N PHE A 293 2.70 16.61 2.29
CA PHE A 293 2.80 17.96 2.82
C PHE A 293 3.24 18.92 1.73
N LEU A 294 2.38 19.87 1.36
CA LEU A 294 2.65 20.83 0.30
C LEU A 294 3.85 21.71 0.68
N PRO A 295 4.91 21.81 -0.15
CA PRO A 295 6.05 22.67 0.14
C PRO A 295 5.67 24.15 0.23
N ASP A 296 6.36 24.92 1.09
CA ASP A 296 6.01 26.32 1.39
C ASP A 296 5.95 27.25 0.15
N ASN A 297 6.73 26.94 -0.88
CA ASN A 297 6.83 27.73 -2.12
C ASN A 297 5.96 27.18 -3.27
N THR A 298 4.98 26.32 -2.97
CA THR A 298 4.14 25.66 -3.96
C THR A 298 2.66 25.92 -3.65
N THR A 299 1.93 26.49 -4.60
CA THR A 299 0.48 26.78 -4.45
C THR A 299 -0.41 25.73 -5.10
N SER A 300 0.07 25.08 -6.16
CA SER A 300 -0.56 23.92 -6.81
C SER A 300 0.51 23.18 -7.61
N SER A 301 0.40 21.86 -7.67
CA SER A 301 1.21 20.99 -8.53
C SER A 301 0.76 20.99 -9.99
N VAL A 302 -0.48 21.42 -10.27
CA VAL A 302 -1.07 21.45 -11.61
C VAL A 302 -1.65 22.82 -11.93
N ASP A 303 -1.26 23.35 -13.08
CA ASP A 303 -1.80 24.58 -13.65
C ASP A 303 -3.04 24.25 -14.49
N MET A 304 -4.21 24.28 -13.84
CA MET A 304 -5.49 23.91 -14.45
C MET A 304 -5.86 24.79 -15.65
N GLU A 305 -5.36 26.02 -15.74
CA GLU A 305 -5.66 26.94 -16.84
C GLU A 305 -4.97 26.54 -18.14
N LYS A 306 -3.85 25.81 -18.05
CA LYS A 306 -3.11 25.30 -19.21
C LYS A 306 -3.64 23.98 -19.74
N LEU A 307 -4.54 23.32 -19.00
CA LEU A 307 -5.11 22.04 -19.41
C LEU A 307 -6.26 22.24 -20.41
N SER A 308 -6.36 21.32 -21.38
CA SER A 308 -7.53 21.22 -22.24
C SER A 308 -8.79 20.93 -21.41
N VAL A 309 -9.98 21.15 -21.99
CA VAL A 309 -11.24 20.81 -21.29
C VAL A 309 -11.28 19.32 -20.95
N GLU A 310 -10.90 18.46 -21.90
CA GLU A 310 -10.86 17.01 -21.72
C GLU A 310 -9.85 16.58 -20.65
N ASP A 311 -8.69 17.24 -20.57
CA ASP A 311 -7.69 16.93 -19.55
C ASP A 311 -8.10 17.41 -18.16
N ARG A 312 -8.84 18.52 -18.05
CA ARG A 312 -9.41 18.97 -16.77
C ARG A 312 -10.47 18.00 -16.25
N GLU A 313 -11.33 17.50 -17.14
CA GLU A 313 -12.33 16.49 -16.79
C GLU A 313 -11.65 15.18 -16.35
N LEU A 314 -10.65 14.73 -17.11
CA LEU A 314 -9.88 13.54 -16.75
C LEU A 314 -9.15 13.71 -15.42
N TYR A 315 -8.51 14.87 -15.21
CA TYR A 315 -7.84 15.20 -13.95
C TYR A 315 -8.82 15.18 -12.77
N GLY A 316 -9.99 15.82 -12.91
CA GLY A 316 -11.02 15.81 -11.87
C GLY A 316 -11.51 14.40 -11.55
N ALA A 317 -11.69 13.55 -12.56
CA ALA A 317 -12.09 12.16 -12.37
C ALA A 317 -11.00 11.34 -11.64
N ILE A 318 -9.74 11.44 -12.06
CA ILE A 318 -8.65 10.69 -11.41
C ILE A 318 -8.37 11.22 -10.00
N SER A 319 -8.40 12.54 -9.76
CA SER A 319 -8.29 13.09 -8.39
C SER A 319 -9.43 12.62 -7.49
N GLY A 320 -10.67 12.56 -8.02
CA GLY A 320 -11.82 12.04 -7.28
C GLY A 320 -11.65 10.56 -6.92
N LEU A 321 -11.13 9.75 -7.85
CA LEU A 321 -10.80 8.35 -7.59
C LEU A 321 -9.69 8.23 -6.56
N SER A 322 -8.54 8.89 -6.74
CA SER A 322 -7.41 8.80 -5.81
C SER A 322 -7.75 9.30 -4.40
N GLY A 323 -8.58 10.35 -4.28
CA GLY A 323 -9.03 10.87 -2.99
C GLY A 323 -10.05 10.00 -2.26
N SER A 324 -10.76 9.12 -2.97
CA SER A 324 -11.76 8.19 -2.40
C SER A 324 -11.30 6.73 -2.41
N PHE A 325 -10.16 6.43 -3.03
CA PHE A 325 -9.61 5.10 -3.12
C PHE A 325 -9.14 4.63 -1.75
N GLU A 326 -9.88 3.68 -1.19
CA GLU A 326 -9.42 2.90 -0.05
C GLU A 326 -8.82 1.59 -0.58
N PRO A 327 -7.49 1.41 -0.52
CA PRO A 327 -6.88 0.14 -0.85
C PRO A 327 -7.43 -0.93 0.11
N PRO A 328 -7.63 -2.17 -0.37
CA PRO A 328 -8.10 -3.26 0.47
C PRO A 328 -7.20 -3.38 1.72
N ARG A 329 -7.79 -3.20 2.91
CA ARG A 329 -7.07 -3.45 4.16
C ARG A 329 -6.84 -4.95 4.22
N LEU A 330 -5.61 -5.39 3.94
CA LEU A 330 -5.19 -6.75 4.29
C LEU A 330 -5.24 -6.78 5.81
N GLY A 331 -6.27 -7.43 6.38
CA GLY A 331 -6.65 -7.35 7.80
C GLY A 331 -5.50 -7.46 8.78
#